data_AF-A0A2H0BK96-F1
#
_entry.id   AF-A0A2H0BK96-F1
#
_cell.length_a   1.000
_cell.length_b   1.000
_cell.length_c   1.000
_cell.angle_alpha   90.00
_cell.angle_beta   90.00
_cell.angle_gamma   90.00
#
_symmetry.space_group_name_H-M   'P 1'
#
loop_
_entity.id
_entity.type
_entity.pdbx_description
1 polymer ?
#
loop_
_entity_poly.entity_id
_entity_poly.type
_entity_poly.pdbx_seq_one_letter_code
_entity_poly.pdbx_strand_id
1 'polypeptide(L)'
;MEDNNITNQNNQATDQNLSETNSSQKLTSDSSLNVSSGTSGTNPEPVVITPKNETPSTPIPSESEVDEKIRLAKLAMEGPERTARREQHEKTLETKNQEAELKKQLAEINKNKEVLELAWIGLDTDRGAIKNLINPIIDKESKLEQEETTLEEQEKATVSARDKEAIEKKRQAIETARQAVEKEKWIYQDRLFKIEDQIKDNTNAYQKLLDEEEGVLQKMEKLKQSLI
;
A
#
# COMPACT_ATOMS: atom_id res chain seq x y z
N MET A 1 30.80 42.35 41.02
CA MET A 1 31.03 41.13 41.83
C MET A 1 29.77 40.32 41.68
N GLU A 2 29.67 39.12 41.13
CA GLU A 2 30.48 38.03 40.56
C GLU A 2 29.36 37.08 40.07
N ASP A 3 29.43 36.19 39.10
CA ASP A 3 30.29 35.91 37.97
C ASP A 3 29.46 34.97 37.08
N ASN A 4 29.79 34.99 35.80
CA ASN A 4 29.27 34.10 34.77
C ASN A 4 29.45 32.62 35.14
N ASN A 5 28.52 31.74 34.73
CA ASN A 5 29.00 30.50 34.10
C ASN A 5 28.05 29.96 33.02
N ILE A 6 28.65 29.84 31.84
CA ILE A 6 28.15 29.27 30.59
C ILE A 6 28.49 27.77 30.64
N THR A 7 27.60 26.89 30.19
CA THR A 7 28.05 25.59 29.67
C THR A 7 27.29 25.24 28.41
N ASN A 8 28.11 25.08 27.38
CA ASN A 8 27.86 24.88 25.98
C ASN A 8 28.24 23.42 25.66
N GLN A 9 27.35 22.65 25.03
CA GLN A 9 27.65 21.38 24.35
C GLN A 9 26.73 21.34 23.13
N ASN A 10 27.17 21.79 21.95
CA ASN A 10 28.09 21.18 20.99
C ASN A 10 27.56 19.87 20.36
N ASN A 11 26.95 20.04 19.17
CA ASN A 11 27.12 19.28 17.92
C ASN A 11 27.34 17.76 17.97
N GLN A 12 26.48 17.04 17.25
CA GLN A 12 26.94 16.01 16.32
C GLN A 12 26.02 15.89 15.11
N ALA A 13 26.62 16.07 13.94
CA ALA A 13 26.08 15.82 12.62
C ALA A 13 26.04 14.30 12.35
N THR A 14 25.06 13.85 11.57
CA THR A 14 25.21 12.62 10.80
C THR A 14 24.46 12.76 9.47
N ASP A 15 25.20 13.19 8.46
CA ASP A 15 24.92 12.89 7.06
C ASP A 15 25.19 11.40 6.82
N GLN A 16 24.18 10.64 6.36
CA GLN A 16 24.40 9.47 5.51
C GLN A 16 23.35 9.40 4.40
N ASN A 17 23.80 9.98 3.29
CA ASN A 17 23.53 9.62 1.91
C ASN A 17 23.55 8.09 1.69
N LEU A 18 22.51 7.51 1.08
CA LEU A 18 22.60 6.29 0.27
C LEU A 18 21.42 6.23 -0.71
N SER A 19 21.73 6.62 -1.94
CA SER A 19 21.02 6.27 -3.17
C SER A 19 21.11 4.76 -3.44
N GLU A 20 20.02 4.12 -3.85
CA GLU A 20 20.12 2.93 -4.70
C GLU A 20 18.89 2.76 -5.61
N THR A 21 19.17 2.88 -6.90
CA THR A 21 18.37 2.52 -8.06
C THR A 21 18.39 1.01 -8.29
N ASN A 22 17.27 0.38 -8.66
CA ASN A 22 17.22 -0.74 -9.62
C ASN A 22 15.76 -1.09 -9.94
N SER A 23 15.30 -0.87 -11.18
CA SER A 23 15.47 -1.72 -12.38
C SER A 23 14.44 -2.84 -12.46
N SER A 24 13.43 -2.55 -13.29
CA SER A 24 12.55 -3.44 -14.04
C SER A 24 13.14 -4.80 -14.40
N GLN A 25 12.39 -5.89 -14.17
CA GLN A 25 12.39 -7.02 -15.09
C GLN A 25 11.00 -7.62 -15.28
N LYS A 26 10.63 -7.63 -16.56
CA LYS A 26 9.47 -8.18 -17.23
C LYS A 26 9.77 -9.64 -17.59
N LEU A 27 8.90 -10.58 -17.25
CA LEU A 27 8.95 -11.95 -17.76
C LEU A 27 7.62 -12.29 -18.44
N THR A 28 7.69 -12.29 -19.77
CA THR A 28 6.74 -12.91 -20.70
C THR A 28 7.53 -13.96 -21.49
N SER A 29 6.90 -15.10 -21.80
CA SER A 29 7.12 -16.06 -22.93
C SER A 29 6.71 -17.44 -22.42
N ASP A 30 5.56 -18.02 -22.75
CA ASP A 30 5.15 -18.59 -24.05
C ASP A 30 6.23 -19.42 -24.75
N SER A 31 6.00 -20.73 -24.91
CA SER A 31 6.40 -21.49 -26.11
C SER A 31 5.72 -22.88 -26.18
N SER A 32 4.82 -23.01 -27.15
CA SER A 32 4.76 -24.03 -28.23
C SER A 32 4.90 -25.51 -27.86
N LEU A 33 3.88 -26.37 -27.99
CA LEU A 33 3.30 -26.95 -29.23
C LEU A 33 4.34 -27.26 -30.32
N ASN A 34 4.53 -28.55 -30.62
CA ASN A 34 5.00 -28.99 -31.93
C ASN A 34 4.23 -30.25 -32.41
N VAL A 35 3.84 -30.17 -33.67
CA VAL A 35 3.02 -31.06 -34.49
C VAL A 35 3.93 -31.63 -35.59
N SER A 36 3.71 -32.88 -36.02
CA SER A 36 3.87 -33.36 -37.44
C SER A 36 3.85 -34.90 -37.47
N SER A 37 2.83 -35.56 -38.04
CA SER A 37 2.55 -35.82 -39.48
C SER A 37 3.49 -36.86 -40.10
N GLY A 38 3.01 -38.07 -40.43
CA GLY A 38 2.73 -38.52 -41.81
C GLY A 38 3.93 -39.35 -42.37
N THR A 39 3.87 -40.39 -43.20
CA THR A 39 2.90 -40.90 -44.18
C THR A 39 3.31 -42.33 -44.64
N SER A 40 2.33 -43.09 -45.16
CA SER A 40 2.32 -44.05 -46.29
C SER A 40 3.38 -45.16 -46.50
N GLY A 41 2.90 -46.42 -46.42
CA GLY A 41 2.73 -47.34 -47.56
C GLY A 41 3.89 -48.22 -48.07
N THR A 42 3.75 -49.56 -48.02
CA THR A 42 3.83 -50.54 -49.15
C THR A 42 3.69 -52.01 -48.66
N ASN A 43 2.95 -52.82 -49.43
CA ASN A 43 2.65 -54.28 -49.34
C ASN A 43 3.68 -55.10 -50.20
N PRO A 44 3.70 -56.46 -50.34
CA PRO A 44 3.17 -57.61 -49.54
C PRO A 44 4.17 -58.79 -49.26
N GLU A 45 3.68 -59.77 -48.46
CA GLU A 45 3.95 -61.26 -48.44
C GLU A 45 5.29 -61.85 -47.90
N PRO A 46 5.36 -63.15 -47.48
CA PRO A 46 4.36 -64.05 -46.86
C PRO A 46 4.89 -64.90 -45.65
N VAL A 47 3.95 -65.43 -44.84
CA VAL A 47 3.97 -66.69 -44.04
C VAL A 47 5.22 -67.07 -43.22
N VAL A 48 5.10 -67.11 -41.88
CA VAL A 48 5.45 -68.30 -41.03
C VAL A 48 4.63 -68.24 -39.72
N ILE A 49 3.93 -69.34 -39.43
CA ILE A 49 3.18 -69.60 -38.19
C ILE A 49 4.14 -70.06 -37.10
N THR A 50 4.10 -69.42 -35.92
CA THR A 50 4.46 -70.05 -34.64
C THR A 50 3.66 -69.41 -33.51
N PRO A 51 2.99 -70.19 -32.64
CA PRO A 51 2.26 -69.66 -31.50
C PRO A 51 3.24 -69.45 -30.33
N LYS A 52 3.43 -68.19 -29.91
CA LYS A 52 4.11 -67.88 -28.66
C LYS A 52 3.16 -67.14 -27.73
N ASN A 53 2.84 -67.86 -26.67
CA ASN A 53 2.01 -67.50 -25.54
C ASN A 53 2.64 -66.30 -24.80
N GLU A 54 2.04 -65.12 -24.91
CA GLU A 54 2.39 -63.96 -24.09
C GLU A 54 1.12 -63.45 -23.40
N THR A 55 0.99 -63.90 -22.15
CA THR A 55 0.16 -63.29 -21.11
C THR A 55 0.38 -61.78 -21.06
N PRO A 56 -0.68 -60.95 -21.06
CA PRO A 56 -0.54 -59.53 -20.78
C PRO A 56 -0.22 -59.39 -19.29
N SER A 57 1.03 -59.03 -18.98
CA SER A 57 1.39 -58.56 -17.65
C SER A 57 0.75 -57.21 -17.43
N THR A 58 -0.51 -57.22 -17.01
CA THR A 58 -1.19 -56.05 -16.45
C THR A 58 -0.31 -55.51 -15.31
N PRO A 59 0.02 -54.20 -15.29
CA PRO A 59 0.71 -53.61 -14.16
C PRO A 59 -0.12 -53.85 -12.91
N ILE A 60 0.49 -54.41 -11.87
CA ILE A 60 -0.17 -54.60 -10.57
C ILE A 60 -0.55 -53.20 -10.06
N PRO A 61 -1.84 -52.88 -9.90
CA PRO A 61 -2.26 -51.59 -9.38
C PRO A 61 -1.66 -51.42 -7.99
N SER A 62 -1.02 -50.28 -7.75
CA SER A 62 -0.47 -49.95 -6.44
C SER A 62 -1.57 -50.06 -5.36
N GLU A 63 -1.24 -50.41 -4.12
CA GLU A 63 -2.22 -50.53 -3.03
C GLU A 63 -3.14 -49.29 -2.93
N SER A 64 -2.62 -48.10 -3.23
CA SER A 64 -3.40 -46.85 -3.25
C SER A 64 -4.48 -46.80 -4.35
N GLU A 65 -4.28 -47.47 -5.49
CA GLU A 65 -5.27 -47.54 -6.56
C GLU A 65 -6.40 -48.53 -6.24
N VAL A 66 -6.09 -49.60 -5.49
CA VAL A 66 -7.08 -50.59 -5.06
C VAL A 66 -7.99 -49.97 -3.98
N ASP A 67 -7.41 -49.23 -3.04
CA ASP A 67 -8.16 -48.55 -1.99
C ASP A 67 -9.08 -47.45 -2.55
N GLU A 68 -8.62 -46.68 -3.54
CA GLU A 68 -9.44 -45.66 -4.19
C GLU A 68 -10.59 -46.30 -4.99
N LYS A 69 -10.36 -47.43 -5.67
CA LYS A 69 -11.41 -48.20 -6.35
C LYS A 69 -12.45 -48.77 -5.37
N ILE A 70 -12.01 -49.26 -4.21
CA ILE A 70 -12.91 -49.74 -3.14
C ILE A 70 -13.72 -48.58 -2.55
N ARG A 71 -13.11 -47.40 -2.37
CA ARG A 71 -13.79 -46.18 -1.91
C ARG A 71 -14.87 -45.73 -2.89
N LEU A 72 -14.54 -45.67 -4.18
CA LEU A 72 -15.47 -45.32 -5.25
C LEU A 72 -16.61 -46.33 -5.39
N ALA A 73 -16.32 -47.64 -5.29
CA ALA A 73 -17.35 -48.67 -5.31
C ALA A 73 -18.32 -48.56 -4.11
N LYS A 74 -17.80 -48.28 -2.92
CA LYS A 74 -18.62 -48.00 -1.73
C LYS A 74 -19.47 -46.73 -1.89
N LEU A 75 -18.94 -45.71 -2.58
CA LEU A 75 -19.66 -44.49 -2.92
C LEU A 75 -20.82 -44.77 -3.87
N ALA A 76 -20.60 -45.58 -4.91
CA ALA A 76 -21.59 -45.92 -5.93
C ALA A 76 -22.70 -46.84 -5.42
N MET A 77 -22.44 -47.62 -4.37
CA MET A 77 -23.42 -48.50 -3.71
C MET A 77 -24.27 -47.79 -2.64
N GLU A 78 -24.00 -46.52 -2.39
CA GLU A 78 -24.71 -45.79 -1.37
C GLU A 78 -26.11 -45.39 -1.85
N GLY A 79 -27.14 -45.77 -1.08
CA GLY A 79 -28.52 -45.42 -1.41
C GLY A 79 -28.79 -43.91 -1.41
N PRO A 80 -29.91 -43.47 -2.01
CA PRO A 80 -30.24 -42.05 -2.20
C PRO A 80 -30.31 -41.24 -0.89
N GLU A 81 -30.75 -41.85 0.21
CA GLU A 81 -30.84 -41.17 1.51
C GLU A 81 -29.46 -40.79 2.09
N ARG A 82 -28.48 -41.70 1.98
CA ARG A 82 -27.13 -41.44 2.48
C ARG A 82 -26.36 -40.47 1.58
N THR A 83 -26.58 -40.53 0.27
CA THR A 83 -26.06 -39.55 -0.69
C THR A 83 -26.57 -38.14 -0.36
N ALA A 84 -27.88 -37.97 -0.15
CA ALA A 84 -28.48 -36.68 0.23
C ALA A 84 -27.94 -36.14 1.56
N ARG A 85 -27.73 -37.01 2.57
CA ARG A 85 -27.12 -36.61 3.85
C ARG A 85 -25.67 -36.15 3.68
N ARG A 86 -24.88 -36.82 2.83
CA ARG A 86 -23.51 -36.40 2.52
C ARG A 86 -23.51 -35.04 1.83
N GLU A 87 -24.29 -34.88 0.77
CA GLU A 87 -24.39 -33.62 0.03
C GLU A 87 -24.80 -32.45 0.94
N GLN A 88 -25.77 -32.68 1.83
CA GLN A 88 -26.18 -31.67 2.81
C GLN A 88 -25.04 -31.35 3.79
N HIS A 89 -24.35 -32.36 4.30
CA HIS A 89 -23.21 -32.16 5.20
C HIS A 89 -22.08 -31.40 4.51
N GLU A 90 -21.70 -31.78 3.29
CA GLU A 90 -20.70 -31.08 2.47
C GLU A 90 -21.10 -29.63 2.21
N LYS A 91 -22.37 -29.38 1.84
CA LYS A 91 -22.88 -28.01 1.68
C LYS A 91 -22.78 -27.20 2.98
N THR A 92 -23.14 -27.78 4.13
CA THR A 92 -23.02 -27.07 5.41
C THR A 92 -21.57 -26.79 5.79
N LEU A 93 -20.65 -27.70 5.48
CA LEU A 93 -19.23 -27.52 5.75
C LEU A 93 -18.65 -26.43 4.86
N GLU A 94 -18.98 -26.45 3.58
CA GLU A 94 -18.58 -25.43 2.60
C GLU A 94 -19.07 -24.04 3.03
N THR A 95 -20.35 -23.93 3.42
CA THR A 95 -20.88 -22.65 3.88
C THR A 95 -20.22 -22.15 5.18
N LYS A 96 -19.90 -23.05 6.12
CA LYS A 96 -19.16 -22.70 7.34
C LYS A 96 -17.73 -22.22 7.03
N ASN A 97 -17.06 -22.88 6.09
CA ASN A 97 -15.71 -22.48 5.67
C ASN A 97 -15.73 -21.10 5.02
N GLN A 98 -16.71 -20.83 4.15
CA GLN A 98 -16.91 -19.52 3.53
C GLN A 98 -17.24 -18.44 4.58
N GLU A 99 -18.07 -18.75 5.58
CA GLU A 99 -18.36 -17.83 6.68
C GLU A 99 -17.10 -17.51 7.51
N ALA A 100 -16.27 -18.52 7.79
CA ALA A 100 -15.02 -18.34 8.52
C ALA A 100 -14.03 -17.46 7.75
N GLU A 101 -13.92 -17.65 6.43
CA GLU A 101 -13.05 -16.83 5.58
C GLU A 101 -13.54 -15.37 5.51
N LEU A 102 -14.84 -15.13 5.36
CA LEU A 102 -15.40 -13.78 5.39
C LEU A 102 -15.19 -13.08 6.75
N LYS A 103 -15.32 -13.81 7.87
CA LYS A 103 -15.01 -13.28 9.21
C LYS A 103 -13.54 -12.91 9.35
N LYS A 104 -12.63 -13.72 8.80
CA LYS A 104 -11.20 -13.45 8.79
C LYS A 104 -10.89 -12.17 7.99
N GLN A 105 -11.50 -12.02 6.81
CA GLN A 105 -11.39 -10.79 6.00
C GLN A 105 -11.88 -9.57 6.77
N LEU A 106 -13.02 -9.67 7.47
CA LEU A 106 -13.55 -8.59 8.29
C LEU A 106 -12.58 -8.19 9.41
N ALA A 107 -11.96 -9.16 10.08
CA ALA A 107 -10.98 -8.91 11.12
C ALA A 107 -9.72 -8.21 10.58
N GLU A 108 -9.26 -8.60 9.38
CA GLU A 108 -8.14 -7.96 8.70
C GLU A 108 -8.46 -6.51 8.30
N ILE A 109 -9.64 -6.26 7.75
CA ILE A 109 -10.11 -4.91 7.42
C ILE A 109 -10.13 -4.03 8.68
N ASN A 110 -10.67 -4.52 9.80
CA ASN A 110 -10.70 -3.77 11.06
C ASN A 110 -9.30 -3.43 11.58
N LYS A 111 -8.36 -4.38 11.50
CA LYS A 111 -6.96 -4.13 11.87
C LYS A 111 -6.34 -3.06 10.97
N ASN A 112 -6.59 -3.10 9.67
CA ASN A 112 -6.05 -2.12 8.73
C ASN A 112 -6.65 -0.73 8.96
N LYS A 113 -7.95 -0.64 9.30
CA LYS A 113 -8.60 0.62 9.70
C LYS A 113 -7.97 1.22 10.94
N GLU A 114 -7.71 0.43 11.98
CA GLU A 114 -7.05 0.89 13.21
C GLU A 114 -5.67 1.50 12.91
N VAL A 115 -4.89 0.85 12.04
CA VAL A 115 -3.58 1.38 11.61
C VAL A 115 -3.73 2.74 10.92
N LEU A 116 -4.72 2.89 10.05
CA LEU A 116 -4.99 4.16 9.36
C LEU A 116 -5.46 5.26 10.32
N GLU A 117 -6.30 4.92 11.29
CA GLU A 117 -6.77 5.85 12.33
C GLU A 117 -5.63 6.36 13.21
N LEU A 118 -4.73 5.47 13.64
CA LEU A 118 -3.53 5.85 14.37
C LEU A 118 -2.61 6.75 13.54
N ALA A 119 -2.43 6.42 12.25
CA ALA A 119 -1.68 7.26 11.34
C ALA A 119 -2.33 8.64 11.14
N TRP A 120 -3.66 8.71 11.08
CA TRP A 120 -4.40 9.97 10.97
C TRP A 120 -4.19 10.86 12.20
N ILE A 121 -4.23 10.29 13.41
CA ILE A 121 -3.95 11.02 14.66
C ILE A 121 -2.52 11.59 14.65
N GLY A 122 -1.54 10.79 14.19
CA GLY A 122 -0.16 11.24 14.04
C GLY A 122 -0.04 12.44 13.09
N LEU A 123 -0.61 12.31 11.89
CA LEU A 123 -0.62 13.37 10.88
C LEU A 123 -1.32 14.65 11.37
N ASP A 124 -2.43 14.53 12.10
CA ASP A 124 -3.13 15.69 12.65
C ASP A 124 -2.31 16.40 13.74
N THR A 125 -1.63 15.63 14.58
CA THR A 125 -0.71 16.16 15.60
C THR A 125 0.43 16.93 14.95
N ASP A 126 1.07 16.33 13.94
CA ASP A 126 2.17 16.96 13.20
C ASP A 126 1.71 18.22 12.46
N ARG A 127 0.52 18.17 11.84
CA ARG A 127 -0.13 19.34 11.22
C ARG A 127 -0.31 20.48 12.22
N GLY A 128 -0.80 20.18 13.42
CA GLY A 128 -0.95 21.15 14.50
C GLY A 128 0.39 21.73 14.95
N ALA A 129 1.42 20.88 15.11
CA ALA A 129 2.75 21.31 15.49
C ALA A 129 3.38 22.27 14.47
N ILE A 130 3.28 21.96 13.16
CA ILE A 130 3.78 22.85 12.10
C ILE A 130 3.01 24.17 12.07
N LYS A 131 1.69 24.15 12.25
CA LYS A 131 0.88 25.38 12.34
C LYS A 131 1.32 26.27 13.50
N ASN A 132 1.64 25.68 14.65
CA ASN A 132 2.15 26.43 15.79
C ASN A 132 3.54 27.03 15.54
N LEU A 133 4.37 26.39 14.70
CA LEU A 133 5.69 26.90 14.31
C LEU A 133 5.61 27.98 13.22
N ILE A 134 4.69 27.87 12.25
CA ILE A 134 4.60 28.81 11.13
C ILE A 134 3.93 30.14 11.51
N ASN A 135 2.94 30.13 12.42
CA ASN A 135 2.24 31.34 12.85
C ASN A 135 3.18 32.45 13.34
N PRO A 136 4.14 32.21 14.27
CA PRO A 136 5.06 33.27 14.70
C PRO A 136 6.00 33.75 13.59
N ILE A 137 6.28 32.93 12.58
CA ILE A 137 7.09 33.31 11.40
C ILE A 137 6.29 34.26 10.52
N ILE A 138 5.00 33.98 10.28
CA ILE A 138 4.08 34.86 9.55
C ILE A 138 3.94 36.21 10.27
N ASP A 139 3.76 36.20 11.59
CA ASP A 139 3.67 37.43 12.39
C ASP A 139 4.97 38.25 12.31
N LYS A 140 6.13 37.58 12.29
CA LYS A 140 7.44 38.23 12.14
C LYS A 140 7.62 38.83 10.74
N GLU A 141 7.24 38.11 9.69
CA GLU A 141 7.26 38.60 8.31
C GLU A 141 6.40 39.85 8.17
N SER A 142 5.16 39.82 8.69
CA SER A 142 4.23 40.95 8.64
C SER A 142 4.79 42.21 9.33
N LYS A 143 5.46 42.04 10.47
CA LYS A 143 6.13 43.16 11.16
C LYS A 143 7.27 43.75 10.35
N LEU A 144 8.09 42.91 9.72
CA LEU A 144 9.19 43.37 8.87
C LEU A 144 8.68 44.11 7.63
N GLU A 145 7.61 43.62 7.02
CA GLU A 145 6.95 44.29 5.87
C GLU A 145 6.39 45.67 6.25
N GLN A 146 5.77 45.80 7.43
CA GLN A 146 5.30 47.09 7.95
C GLN A 146 6.47 48.05 8.22
N GLU A 147 7.57 47.56 8.79
CA GLU A 147 8.76 48.37 9.06
C GLU A 147 9.44 48.82 7.74
N GLU A 148 9.53 47.93 6.76
CA GLU A 148 10.02 48.25 5.41
C GLU A 148 9.17 49.36 4.76
N THR A 149 7.84 49.21 4.79
CA THR A 149 6.90 50.19 4.24
C THR A 149 7.09 51.56 4.92
N THR A 150 7.23 51.56 6.24
CA THR A 150 7.47 52.79 7.02
C THR A 150 8.79 53.46 6.64
N LEU A 151 9.87 52.69 6.45
CA LEU A 151 11.16 53.24 6.00
C LEU A 151 11.09 53.77 4.57
N GLU A 152 10.36 53.11 3.68
CA GLU A 152 10.17 53.57 2.29
C GLU A 152 9.43 54.92 2.25
N GLU A 153 8.40 55.09 3.08
CA GLU A 153 7.69 56.37 3.23
C GLU A 153 8.60 57.46 3.82
N GLN A 154 9.41 57.12 4.83
CA GLN A 154 10.39 58.05 5.41
C GLN A 154 11.46 58.48 4.39
N GLU A 155 11.95 57.55 3.56
CA GLU A 155 12.91 57.85 2.51
C GLU A 155 12.34 58.83 1.48
N LYS A 156 11.08 58.59 1.06
CA LYS A 156 10.35 59.47 0.13
C LYS A 156 10.19 60.88 0.69
N ALA A 157 9.90 61.01 1.99
CA ALA A 157 9.70 62.29 2.66
C ALA A 157 11.01 63.02 3.01
N THR A 158 12.13 62.31 3.10
CA THR A 158 13.43 62.90 3.45
C THR A 158 13.96 63.74 2.28
N VAL A 159 14.58 64.88 2.53
CA VAL A 159 15.15 65.75 1.47
C VAL A 159 16.68 65.61 1.40
N SER A 160 17.33 65.40 2.54
CA SER A 160 18.78 65.25 2.67
C SER A 160 19.26 63.93 2.04
N ALA A 161 20.19 64.03 1.08
CA ALA A 161 20.74 62.86 0.39
C ALA A 161 21.47 61.91 1.35
N ARG A 162 22.19 62.45 2.35
CA ARG A 162 22.91 61.65 3.35
C ARG A 162 21.94 60.85 4.23
N ASP A 163 20.84 61.48 4.63
CA ASP A 163 19.85 60.83 5.49
C ASP A 163 19.03 59.79 4.69
N LYS A 164 18.74 60.06 3.40
CA LYS A 164 18.18 59.06 2.49
C LYS A 164 19.05 57.82 2.38
N GLU A 165 20.36 57.97 2.15
CA GLU A 165 21.27 56.83 2.05
C GLU A 165 21.29 55.99 3.34
N ALA A 166 21.19 56.63 4.51
CA ALA A 166 21.11 55.94 5.79
C ALA A 166 19.78 55.17 5.96
N ILE A 167 18.66 55.73 5.49
CA ILE A 167 17.35 55.08 5.51
C ILE A 167 17.33 53.90 4.53
N GLU A 168 17.84 54.07 3.32
CA GLU A 168 17.90 53.01 2.31
C GLU A 168 18.74 51.81 2.79
N LYS A 169 19.89 52.04 3.44
CA LYS A 169 20.68 50.96 4.04
C LYS A 169 19.90 50.18 5.11
N LYS A 170 19.07 50.86 5.90
CA LYS A 170 18.19 50.21 6.87
C LYS A 170 17.09 49.42 6.17
N ARG A 171 16.43 50.00 5.15
CA ARG A 171 15.41 49.33 4.36
C ARG A 171 15.94 48.05 3.71
N GLN A 172 17.13 48.10 3.10
CA GLN A 172 17.78 46.92 2.52
C GLN A 172 18.10 45.84 3.55
N ALA A 173 18.49 46.21 4.78
CA ALA A 173 18.73 45.25 5.85
C ALA A 173 17.43 44.57 6.29
N ILE A 174 16.33 45.32 6.40
CA ILE A 174 14.99 44.77 6.72
C ILE A 174 14.51 43.86 5.60
N GLU A 175 14.66 44.26 4.34
CA GLU A 175 14.26 43.45 3.19
C GLU A 175 15.04 42.12 3.16
N THR A 176 16.35 42.15 3.44
CA THR A 176 17.15 40.93 3.56
C THR A 176 16.65 40.03 4.70
N ALA A 177 16.27 40.62 5.84
CA ALA A 177 15.70 39.88 6.96
C ALA A 177 14.32 39.30 6.61
N ARG A 178 13.46 40.05 5.91
CA ARG A 178 12.14 39.60 5.44
C ARG A 178 12.28 38.41 4.50
N GLN A 179 13.17 38.48 3.52
CA GLN A 179 13.45 37.37 2.60
C GLN A 179 13.96 36.11 3.32
N ALA A 180 14.75 36.25 4.39
CA ALA A 180 15.20 35.12 5.18
C ALA A 180 14.03 34.44 5.93
N VAL A 181 13.14 35.23 6.54
CA VAL A 181 11.93 34.75 7.21
C VAL A 181 10.97 34.12 6.21
N GLU A 182 10.83 34.69 5.02
CA GLU A 182 9.98 34.15 3.96
C GLU A 182 10.48 32.77 3.51
N LYS A 183 11.80 32.60 3.30
CA LYS A 183 12.39 31.28 2.98
C LYS A 183 12.09 30.26 4.07
N GLU A 184 12.19 30.66 5.33
CA GLU A 184 11.85 29.81 6.46
C GLU A 184 10.36 29.42 6.44
N LYS A 185 9.46 30.38 6.20
CA LYS A 185 8.02 30.15 6.02
C LYS A 185 7.74 29.11 4.94
N TRP A 186 8.37 29.25 3.77
CA TRP A 186 8.19 28.32 2.65
C TRP A 186 8.55 26.87 3.01
N ILE A 187 9.61 26.65 3.80
CA ILE A 187 9.99 25.30 4.26
C ILE A 187 8.87 24.67 5.10
N TYR A 188 8.26 25.43 6.01
CA TYR A 188 7.16 24.93 6.83
C TYR A 188 5.87 24.74 6.02
N GLN A 189 5.60 25.61 5.04
CA GLN A 189 4.45 25.46 4.14
C GLN A 189 4.57 24.20 3.28
N ASP A 190 5.75 23.92 2.72
CA ASP A 190 5.98 22.70 1.93
C ASP A 190 5.78 21.42 2.78
N ARG A 191 6.25 21.44 4.03
CA ARG A 191 5.99 20.34 4.97
C ARG A 191 4.51 20.19 5.29
N LEU A 192 3.80 21.30 5.52
CA LEU A 192 2.36 21.30 5.78
C LEU A 192 1.60 20.69 4.59
N PHE A 193 1.96 21.09 3.37
CA PHE A 193 1.37 20.56 2.14
C PHE A 193 1.55 19.05 2.01
N LYS A 194 2.76 18.54 2.30
CA LYS A 194 3.02 17.09 2.30
C LYS A 194 2.17 16.33 3.31
N ILE A 195 1.99 16.89 4.52
CA ILE A 195 1.12 16.28 5.53
C ILE A 195 -0.34 16.28 5.05
N GLU A 196 -0.80 17.36 4.42
CA GLU A 196 -2.17 17.44 3.88
C GLU A 196 -2.41 16.41 2.77
N ASP A 197 -1.43 16.20 1.88
CA ASP A 197 -1.47 15.13 0.88
C ASP A 197 -1.51 13.74 1.53
N GLN A 198 -0.69 13.50 2.56
CA GLN A 198 -0.72 12.24 3.32
C GLN A 198 -2.06 12.01 4.02
N ILE A 199 -2.68 13.04 4.59
CA ILE A 199 -4.03 12.95 5.19
C ILE A 199 -5.06 12.58 4.14
N LYS A 200 -4.98 13.19 2.95
CA LYS A 200 -5.89 12.88 1.84
C LYS A 200 -5.72 11.44 1.36
N ASP A 201 -4.49 10.97 1.20
CA ASP A 201 -4.22 9.58 0.81
C ASP A 201 -4.70 8.58 1.86
N ASN A 202 -4.47 8.87 3.15
CA ASN A 202 -4.99 8.07 4.26
C ASN A 202 -6.53 8.03 4.26
N THR A 203 -7.19 9.17 4.06
CA THR A 203 -8.66 9.25 3.96
C THR A 203 -9.21 8.40 2.81
N ASN A 204 -8.55 8.46 1.64
CA ASN A 204 -8.92 7.64 0.50
C ASN A 204 -8.71 6.15 0.76
N ALA A 205 -7.62 5.78 1.45
CA ALA A 205 -7.35 4.39 1.83
C ALA A 205 -8.40 3.87 2.84
N TYR A 206 -8.79 4.69 3.81
CA TYR A 206 -9.81 4.36 4.77
C TYR A 206 -11.17 4.14 4.11
N GLN A 207 -11.55 5.02 3.17
CA GLN A 207 -12.79 4.86 2.43
C GLN A 207 -12.84 3.56 1.63
N LYS A 208 -11.73 3.16 0.99
CA LYS A 208 -11.66 1.85 0.30
C LYS A 208 -11.90 0.69 1.26
N LEU A 209 -11.36 0.74 2.48
CA LEU A 209 -11.61 -0.30 3.49
C LEU A 209 -13.07 -0.34 3.96
N LEU A 210 -13.77 0.81 3.98
CA LEU A 210 -15.21 0.85 4.25
C LEU A 210 -16.00 0.18 3.12
N ASP A 211 -15.67 0.49 1.88
CA ASP A 211 -16.34 -0.10 0.71
C ASP A 211 -16.09 -1.63 0.66
N GLU A 212 -14.87 -2.08 0.98
CA GLU A 212 -14.52 -3.48 1.10
C GLU A 212 -15.28 -4.18 2.24
N GLU A 213 -15.39 -3.54 3.41
CA GLU A 213 -16.18 -4.05 4.54
C GLU A 213 -17.65 -4.24 4.14
N GLU A 214 -18.25 -3.24 3.50
CA GLU A 214 -19.63 -3.32 3.01
C GLU A 214 -19.79 -4.51 2.05
N GLY A 215 -18.84 -4.68 1.12
CA GLY A 215 -18.80 -5.82 0.21
C GLY A 215 -18.73 -7.18 0.91
N VAL A 216 -17.93 -7.30 1.97
CA VAL A 216 -17.84 -8.52 2.79
C VAL A 216 -19.14 -8.77 3.55
N LEU A 217 -19.74 -7.74 4.15
CA LEU A 217 -21.01 -7.84 4.86
C LEU A 217 -22.16 -8.28 3.94
N GLN A 218 -22.22 -7.73 2.72
CA GLN A 218 -23.20 -8.15 1.71
C GLN A 218 -23.01 -9.62 1.29
N LYS A 219 -21.76 -10.09 1.16
CA LYS A 219 -21.48 -11.52 0.89
C LYS A 219 -21.94 -12.41 2.04
N MET A 220 -21.69 -12.01 3.29
CA MET A 220 -22.14 -12.75 4.46
C MET A 220 -23.68 -12.83 4.51
N GLU A 221 -24.37 -11.75 4.18
CA GLU A 221 -25.84 -11.72 4.16
C GLU A 221 -26.41 -12.64 3.07
N LYS A 222 -25.86 -12.59 1.85
CA LYS A 222 -26.24 -13.52 0.77
C LYS A 222 -26.01 -14.98 1.16
N LEU A 223 -24.91 -15.26 1.84
CA LEU A 223 -24.59 -16.61 2.32
C LEU A 223 -25.60 -17.11 3.36
N LYS A 224 -26.02 -16.25 4.29
CA LYS A 224 -27.10 -16.56 5.26
C LYS A 224 -28.43 -16.81 4.56
N GLN A 225 -28.79 -15.99 3.58
CA GLN A 225 -30.02 -16.14 2.80
C GLN A 225 -30.04 -17.43 1.98
N SER A 226 -28.88 -17.89 1.49
CA SER A 226 -28.76 -19.17 0.76
C SER A 226 -28.93 -20.43 1.64
N LEU A 227 -28.93 -20.24 2.96
CA LEU A 227 -29.09 -21.29 3.97
C LEU A 227 -30.54 -21.47 4.44
N ILE A 228 -31.41 -20.49 4.16
CA ILE A 228 -32.86 -20.48 4.45
C ILE A 228 -33.61 -21.05 3.26
#